data_AF-A0A5C6TPM5-F1
#
_entry.id   AF-A0A5C6TPM5-F1
#
_cell.length_a   1.000
_cell.length_b   1.000
_cell.length_c   1.000
_cell.angle_alpha   90.00
_cell.angle_beta   90.00
_cell.angle_gamma   90.00
#
_symmetry.space_group_name_H-M   'P 1'
#
loop_
_entity.id
_entity.type
_entity.pdbx_description
1 polymer ?
#
loop_
_entity_poly.entity_id
_entity_poly.type
_entity_poly.pdbx_seq_one_letter_code
_entity_poly.pdbx_strand_id
1 'polypeptide(L)'
;MLALLCAACGSTPNPPNSQPLRQAAFREASAKAFLLTCPGASGRAEVAAQARRFDELVQLAARKGADYPIWAGANDYAAIARQGPRERCTSGGDAYNQALAAYSGALDGLARAIAEVRQ
;
A
#
# COMPACT_ATOMS: atom_id res chain seq x y z
N MET A 1 19.97 9.07 -42.27
CA MET A 1 20.46 9.41 -40.92
C MET A 1 19.32 10.03 -40.14
N LEU A 2 18.60 9.24 -39.34
CA LEU A 2 17.67 9.75 -38.34
C LEU A 2 17.94 8.94 -37.07
N ALA A 3 18.68 9.52 -36.14
CA ALA A 3 18.94 8.94 -34.84
C ALA A 3 17.69 9.20 -33.97
N LEU A 4 16.86 8.17 -33.78
CA LEU A 4 15.88 8.17 -32.71
C LEU A 4 16.61 7.95 -31.39
N LEU A 5 16.92 9.06 -30.72
CA LEU A 5 17.21 9.09 -29.29
C LEU A 5 15.89 8.80 -28.56
N CYS A 6 15.57 7.52 -28.37
CA CYS A 6 14.63 7.15 -27.33
C CYS A 6 15.21 7.63 -26.01
N ALA A 7 14.56 8.65 -25.46
CA ALA A 7 14.72 9.09 -24.09
C ALA A 7 14.87 7.87 -23.21
N ALA A 8 15.95 7.86 -22.41
CA ALA A 8 16.07 6.98 -21.28
C ALA A 8 14.78 7.12 -20.45
N CYS A 9 13.86 6.16 -20.60
CA CYS A 9 12.89 5.84 -19.57
C CYS A 9 13.74 5.60 -18.33
N GLY A 10 13.74 6.57 -17.43
CA GLY A 10 14.51 6.54 -16.20
C GLY A 10 14.07 5.35 -15.37
N SER A 11 14.71 4.21 -15.59
CA SER A 11 14.71 3.09 -14.68
C SER A 11 15.41 3.60 -13.42
N THR A 12 14.65 4.18 -12.48
CA THR A 12 15.13 4.29 -11.11
C THR A 12 15.61 2.91 -10.70
N PRO A 13 16.85 2.76 -10.20
CA PRO A 13 17.38 1.45 -9.84
C PRO A 13 16.40 0.81 -8.87
N ASN A 14 15.72 -0.26 -9.30
CA ASN A 14 14.88 -1.01 -8.40
C ASN A 14 15.84 -1.75 -7.46
N PRO A 15 15.87 -1.45 -6.16
CA PRO A 15 16.83 -2.09 -5.28
C PRO A 15 16.61 -3.61 -5.34
N PRO A 16 17.68 -4.43 -5.41
CA PRO A 16 17.56 -5.87 -5.33
C PRO A 16 16.80 -6.22 -4.03
N ASN A 17 15.81 -7.13 -4.12
CA ASN A 17 14.87 -7.49 -3.05
C ASN A 17 13.77 -6.47 -2.70
N SER A 18 13.30 -5.65 -3.64
CA SER A 18 12.11 -4.80 -3.43
C SER A 18 10.76 -5.54 -3.47
N GLN A 19 10.75 -6.81 -3.90
CA GLN A 19 9.56 -7.65 -4.03
C GLN A 19 8.76 -7.79 -2.71
N PRO A 20 9.37 -8.13 -1.55
CA PRO A 20 8.64 -8.22 -0.28
C PRO A 20 7.98 -6.90 0.12
N LEU A 21 8.66 -5.77 -0.07
CA LEU A 21 8.11 -4.45 0.23
C LEU A 21 6.94 -4.10 -0.69
N ARG A 22 7.08 -4.37 -1.99
CA ARG A 22 6.00 -4.18 -2.98
C ARG A 22 4.77 -5.03 -2.65
N GLN A 23 4.98 -6.29 -2.25
CA GLN A 23 3.89 -7.18 -1.81
C GLN A 23 3.24 -6.70 -0.52
N ALA A 24 4.01 -6.18 0.44
CA ALA A 24 3.47 -5.61 1.67
C ALA A 24 2.64 -4.35 1.38
N ALA A 25 3.10 -3.47 0.49
CA ALA A 25 2.36 -2.29 0.04
C ALA A 25 1.07 -2.67 -0.69
N PHE A 26 1.09 -3.72 -1.53
CA PHE A 26 -0.12 -4.27 -2.15
C PHE A 26 -1.13 -4.73 -1.10
N ARG A 27 -0.68 -5.47 -0.08
CA ARG A 27 -1.55 -5.98 0.99
C ARG A 27 -2.16 -4.85 1.81
N GLU A 28 -1.36 -3.85 2.17
CA GLU A 28 -1.84 -2.63 2.82
C GLU A 28 -2.93 -1.96 1.99
N ALA A 29 -2.69 -1.69 0.71
CA ALA A 29 -3.64 -1.01 -0.16
C ALA A 29 -4.96 -1.80 -0.29
N SER A 30 -4.87 -3.13 -0.37
CA SER A 30 -6.04 -4.01 -0.42
C SER A 30 -6.85 -3.98 0.88
N ALA A 31 -6.18 -4.04 2.04
CA ALA A 31 -6.84 -4.02 3.35
C ALA A 31 -7.48 -2.66 3.64
N LYS A 32 -6.80 -1.56 3.29
CA LYS A 32 -7.34 -0.20 3.36
C LYS A 32 -8.60 -0.07 2.50
N ALA A 33 -8.54 -0.51 1.25
CA ALA A 33 -9.67 -0.43 0.35
C ALA A 33 -10.88 -1.22 0.85
N PHE A 34 -10.66 -2.42 1.39
CA PHE A 34 -11.73 -3.22 2.01
C PHE A 34 -12.31 -2.53 3.25
N LEU A 35 -11.48 -2.03 4.17
CA LEU A 35 -11.93 -1.27 5.34
C LEU A 35 -12.80 -0.07 4.95
N LEU A 36 -12.43 0.65 3.89
CA LEU A 36 -13.20 1.79 3.39
C LEU A 36 -14.53 1.41 2.72
N THR A 37 -14.78 0.11 2.47
CA THR A 37 -16.12 -0.36 2.08
C THR A 37 -17.07 -0.55 3.27
N CYS A 38 -16.56 -0.58 4.52
CA CYS A 38 -17.40 -0.71 5.70
C CYS A 38 -18.22 0.58 5.94
N PRO A 39 -19.51 0.48 6.30
CA PRO A 39 -20.35 1.63 6.57
C PRO A 39 -19.75 2.59 7.62
N GLY A 40 -19.58 3.86 7.23
CA GLY A 40 -19.08 4.93 8.11
C GLY A 40 -17.59 4.86 8.43
N ALA A 41 -16.81 3.95 7.83
CA ALA A 41 -15.39 3.80 8.14
C ALA A 41 -14.58 5.08 7.95
N SER A 42 -14.82 5.83 6.88
CA SER A 42 -14.09 7.07 6.56
C SER A 42 -14.25 8.18 7.62
N GLY A 43 -15.30 8.15 8.44
CA GLY A 43 -15.54 9.14 9.49
C GLY A 43 -15.01 8.74 10.87
N ARG A 44 -14.42 7.56 11.02
CA ARG A 44 -14.00 7.02 12.31
C ARG A 44 -12.57 7.45 12.67
N ALA A 45 -12.37 7.79 13.95
CA ALA A 45 -11.10 8.31 14.45
C ALA A 45 -9.96 7.28 14.34
N GLU A 46 -10.28 6.00 14.50
CA GLU A 46 -9.33 4.89 14.39
C GLU A 46 -8.81 4.75 12.95
N VAL A 47 -9.67 4.94 11.95
CA VAL A 47 -9.24 4.93 10.54
C VAL A 47 -8.32 6.11 10.24
N ALA A 48 -8.62 7.29 10.78
CA ALA A 48 -7.73 8.45 10.68
C ALA A 48 -6.38 8.23 11.37
N ALA A 49 -6.35 7.51 12.50
CA ALA A 49 -5.10 7.16 13.18
C ALA A 49 -4.25 6.20 12.34
N GLN A 50 -4.86 5.18 11.74
CA GLN A 50 -4.16 4.25 10.85
C GLN A 50 -3.68 4.92 9.55
N ALA A 51 -4.39 5.93 9.05
CA ALA A 51 -3.94 6.74 7.92
C ALA A 51 -2.66 7.54 8.25
N ARG A 52 -2.61 8.20 9.42
CA ARG A 52 -1.39 8.87 9.90
C ARG A 52 -0.22 7.91 10.04
N ARG A 53 -0.47 6.72 10.59
CA ARG A 53 0.53 5.65 10.70
C ARG A 53 1.08 5.24 9.33
N PHE A 54 0.22 5.11 8.32
CA PHE A 54 0.66 4.84 6.95
C PHE A 54 1.57 5.96 6.42
N ASP A 55 1.20 7.23 6.61
CA ASP A 55 2.00 8.37 6.16
C ASP A 55 3.41 8.37 6.79
N GLU A 56 3.53 8.04 8.08
CA GLU A 56 4.81 7.88 8.77
C GLU A 56 5.67 6.76 8.16
N LEU A 57 5.05 5.63 7.79
CA LEU A 57 5.73 4.52 7.12
C LEU A 57 6.20 4.91 5.72
N VAL A 58 5.39 5.63 4.95
CA VAL A 58 5.79 6.14 3.62
C VAL A 58 7.01 7.06 3.74
N GLN A 59 7.01 7.97 4.72
CA GLN A 59 8.16 8.84 4.97
C GLN A 59 9.42 8.04 5.37
N LEU A 60 9.26 7.00 6.19
CA LEU A 60 10.37 6.11 6.55
C LEU A 60 10.93 5.35 5.34
N ALA A 61 10.07 4.82 4.48
CA ALA A 61 10.46 4.15 3.25
C ALA A 61 11.21 5.11 2.31
N ALA A 62 10.73 6.34 2.16
CA ALA A 62 11.39 7.38 1.36
C ALA A 62 12.80 7.71 1.89
N ARG A 63 12.98 7.85 3.21
CA ARG A 63 14.31 8.04 3.83
C ARG A 63 15.26 6.86 3.59
N LYS A 64 14.73 5.69 3.24
CA LYS A 64 15.49 4.48 2.88
C LYS A 64 15.63 4.28 1.37
N GLY A 65 15.19 5.23 0.54
CA GLY A 65 15.22 5.11 -0.93
C GLY A 65 14.28 4.02 -1.47
N ALA A 66 13.22 3.72 -0.73
CA ALA A 66 12.28 2.64 -1.03
C ALA A 66 10.85 3.13 -1.22
N ASP A 67 10.68 4.35 -1.70
CA ASP A 67 9.39 4.95 -2.09
C ASP A 67 8.81 4.26 -3.34
N TYR A 68 9.63 3.94 -4.33
CA TYR A 68 9.16 3.30 -5.57
C TYR A 68 8.45 1.95 -5.34
N PRO A 69 8.97 1.00 -4.55
CA PRO A 69 8.27 -0.26 -4.26
C PRO A 69 6.91 -0.06 -3.57
N ILE A 70 6.78 0.96 -2.70
CA ILE A 70 5.50 1.33 -2.07
C ILE A 70 4.51 1.78 -3.15
N TRP A 71 4.93 2.73 -4.00
CA TRP A 71 4.11 3.22 -5.10
C TRP A 71 3.72 2.10 -6.06
N ALA A 72 4.65 1.22 -6.42
CA ALA A 72 4.39 0.11 -7.33
C ALA A 72 3.36 -0.87 -6.75
N GLY A 73 3.45 -1.24 -5.48
CA GLY A 73 2.51 -2.17 -4.83
C GLY A 73 1.10 -1.59 -4.74
N ALA A 74 0.96 -0.30 -4.42
CA ALA A 74 -0.32 0.38 -4.43
C ALA A 74 -0.94 0.45 -5.84
N ASN A 75 -0.13 0.67 -6.88
CA ASN A 75 -0.59 0.68 -8.27
C ASN A 75 -0.99 -0.70 -8.78
N ASP A 76 -0.28 -1.75 -8.39
CA ASP A 76 -0.67 -3.13 -8.70
C ASP A 76 -2.07 -3.44 -8.16
N TYR A 77 -2.32 -3.06 -6.90
CA TYR A 77 -3.66 -3.21 -6.33
C TYR A 77 -4.69 -2.37 -7.10
N ALA A 78 -4.37 -1.10 -7.41
CA ALA A 78 -5.27 -0.23 -8.15
C ALA A 78 -5.60 -0.77 -9.56
N ALA A 79 -4.68 -1.47 -10.21
CA ALA A 79 -4.90 -2.11 -11.50
C ALA A 79 -5.89 -3.28 -11.40
N ILE A 80 -5.72 -4.16 -10.40
CA ILE A 80 -6.61 -5.29 -10.16
C ILE A 80 -7.99 -4.82 -9.69
N ALA A 81 -8.04 -3.83 -8.80
CA ALA A 81 -9.27 -3.29 -8.22
C ALA A 81 -10.20 -2.58 -9.23
N ARG A 82 -9.76 -2.41 -10.48
CA ARG A 82 -10.56 -1.89 -11.61
C ARG A 82 -11.22 -2.99 -12.44
N GLN A 83 -10.82 -4.25 -12.29
CA GLN A 83 -11.22 -5.35 -13.17
C GLN A 83 -12.52 -6.06 -12.74
N GLY A 84 -13.07 -5.76 -11.56
CA GLY A 84 -14.27 -6.42 -11.08
C GLY A 84 -14.91 -5.78 -9.84
N PRO A 85 -16.08 -6.27 -9.42
CA PRO A 85 -16.76 -5.78 -8.23
C PRO A 85 -15.90 -5.99 -7.00
N ARG A 86 -15.83 -4.97 -6.14
CA ARG A 86 -15.12 -5.06 -4.86
C ARG A 86 -15.96 -5.84 -3.85
N GLU A 87 -15.31 -6.73 -3.13
CA GLU A 87 -15.89 -7.29 -1.91
C GLU A 87 -16.29 -6.15 -0.98
N ARG A 88 -17.52 -6.20 -0.47
CA ARG A 88 -18.04 -5.19 0.44
C ARG A 88 -18.08 -5.77 1.84
N CYS A 89 -17.54 -5.02 2.78
CA CYS A 89 -17.71 -5.26 4.19
C CYS A 89 -19.21 -5.30 4.53
N THR A 90 -19.64 -6.40 5.14
CA THR A 90 -21.04 -6.60 5.53
C THR A 90 -21.43 -5.63 6.65
N SER A 91 -22.72 -5.35 6.78
CA SER A 91 -23.24 -4.54 7.89
C SER A 91 -23.18 -5.34 9.19
N GLY A 92 -22.18 -5.06 10.03
CA GLY A 92 -22.04 -5.61 11.38
C GLY A 92 -20.83 -5.03 12.10
N GLY A 93 -20.94 -4.76 13.41
CA GLY A 93 -19.83 -4.19 14.20
C GLY A 93 -18.57 -5.06 14.15
N ASP A 94 -18.74 -6.38 14.13
CA ASP A 94 -17.64 -7.33 14.05
C ASP A 94 -16.89 -7.29 12.71
N ALA A 95 -17.60 -7.07 11.60
CA ALA A 95 -16.99 -6.97 10.27
C ALA A 95 -16.08 -5.73 10.17
N TYR A 96 -16.51 -4.60 10.73
CA TYR A 96 -15.66 -3.41 10.80
C TYR A 96 -14.41 -3.65 11.66
N ASN A 97 -14.57 -4.23 12.84
CA ASN A 97 -13.44 -4.49 13.73
C ASN A 97 -12.42 -5.46 13.11
N GLN A 98 -12.90 -6.49 12.38
CA GLN A 98 -12.06 -7.40 11.62
C GLN A 98 -11.32 -6.68 10.47
N ALA A 99 -12.01 -5.83 9.72
CA ALA A 99 -11.40 -5.04 8.65
C ALA A 99 -10.33 -4.07 9.19
N LEU A 100 -10.60 -3.43 10.34
CA LEU A 100 -9.66 -2.54 11.01
C LEU A 100 -8.42 -3.30 11.50
N ALA A 101 -8.62 -4.48 12.10
CA ALA A 101 -7.54 -5.35 12.53
C ALA A 101 -6.69 -5.84 11.35
N ALA A 102 -7.33 -6.22 10.24
CA ALA A 102 -6.64 -6.62 9.01
C ALA A 102 -5.80 -5.48 8.43
N TYR A 103 -6.33 -4.24 8.42
CA TYR A 103 -5.59 -3.07 7.98
C TYR A 103 -4.40 -2.76 8.91
N SER A 104 -4.61 -2.81 10.23
CA SER A 104 -3.54 -2.63 11.21
C SER A 104 -2.43 -3.68 11.04
N GLY A 105 -2.79 -4.96 10.85
CA GLY A 105 -1.83 -6.03 10.61
C GLY A 105 -1.09 -5.89 9.28
N ALA A 106 -1.74 -5.35 8.25
CA ALA A 106 -1.08 -5.03 6.99
C ALA A 106 -0.05 -3.91 7.15
N LEU A 107 -0.34 -2.89 7.97
CA LEU A 107 0.62 -1.84 8.33
C LEU A 107 1.79 -2.38 9.16
N ASP A 108 1.58 -3.35 10.04
CA ASP A 108 2.66 -4.05 10.76
C ASP A 108 3.57 -4.81 9.77
N GLY A 109 2.97 -5.50 8.80
CA GLY A 109 3.69 -6.20 7.74
C GLY A 109 4.50 -5.22 6.87
N LEU A 110 3.91 -4.07 6.54
CA LEU A 110 4.58 -3.01 5.80
C LEU A 110 5.78 -2.45 6.56
N ALA A 111 5.60 -2.14 7.86
CA ALA A 111 6.67 -1.66 8.72
C ALA A 111 7.85 -2.64 8.79
N ARG A 112 7.56 -3.95 8.91
CA ARG A 112 8.60 -4.99 8.90
C ARG A 112 9.34 -5.03 7.56
N ALA A 113 8.62 -5.01 6.44
CA ALA A 113 9.25 -5.01 5.12
C ALA A 113 10.12 -3.77 4.88
N ILE A 114 9.72 -2.59 5.37
CA ILE A 114 10.53 -1.36 5.33
C ILE A 114 11.79 -1.50 6.19
N ALA A 115 11.68 -2.13 7.37
CA ALA A 115 12.82 -2.34 8.26
C ALA A 115 13.90 -3.24 7.62
N GLU A 116 13.49 -4.21 6.80
CA GLU A 116 14.38 -5.13 6.08
C GLU A 116 15.10 -4.50 4.88
N VAL A 117 14.67 -3.32 4.42
CA VAL A 117 15.38 -2.56 3.37
C VAL A 117 16.74 -2.12 3.91
N ARG A 118 17.80 -2.70 3.32
CA ARG A 118 19.18 -2.27 3.51
C ARG A 118 19.44 -0.98 2.73
N GLN A 119 20.04 -0.02 3.40
CA GLN A 119 20.55 1.21 2.79
C GLN A 119 21.87 0.95 2.09
#